data_AF-A0A4Z0V8J5-F1
#
_entry.id   AF-A0A4Z0V8J5-F1
#
_cell.length_a   1.000
_cell.length_b   1.000
_cell.length_c   1.000
_cell.angle_alpha   90.00
_cell.angle_beta   90.00
_cell.angle_gamma   90.00
#
_symmetry.space_group_name_H-M   'P 1'
#
loop_
_entity.id
_entity.type
_entity.pdbx_description
1 polymer ?
#
loop_
_entity_poly.entity_id
_entity_poly.type
_entity_poly.pdbx_seq_one_letter_code
_entity_poly.pdbx_strand_id
1 'polypeptide(L)'
;MKKCITLFMVSLISSAVMTFGDVPADILADIPEDVPVEKPFNRLYFSKDTEAKILEIARQVCDDVAPKYRSDTLVPVIFSFPKQEEHPIFKNDIITVKFMRDTADYICHRMGEIRRYGGKPGLRKVRIVPRFVIQVYMHKETLEPIFIQDDIYRSVHFDPSYDEFRRLLPDKRFEPFIPPATKPGEIIVY
;
A
#
# COMPACT_ATOMS: atom_id res chain seq x y z
N MET A 1 -46.54 14.70 19.06
CA MET A 1 -45.15 15.19 19.00
C MET A 1 -44.28 14.12 18.37
N LYS A 2 -43.90 14.27 17.09
CA LYS A 2 -43.02 13.34 16.36
C LYS A 2 -41.59 13.85 16.49
N LYS A 3 -40.70 13.10 17.15
CA LYS A 3 -39.27 13.43 17.21
C LYS A 3 -38.61 12.95 15.90
N CYS A 4 -38.10 13.91 15.14
CA CYS A 4 -37.26 13.69 13.97
C CYS A 4 -35.87 13.28 14.47
N ILE A 5 -35.36 12.12 14.06
CA ILE A 5 -33.99 11.69 14.32
C ILE A 5 -33.14 12.26 13.18
N THR A 6 -32.41 13.34 13.47
CA THR A 6 -31.41 13.87 12.55
C THR A 6 -30.17 12.99 12.62
N LEU A 7 -29.93 12.22 11.55
CA LEU A 7 -28.68 11.49 11.33
C LEU A 7 -27.57 12.51 11.01
N PHE A 8 -26.66 12.73 11.96
CA PHE A 8 -25.40 13.41 11.65
C PHE A 8 -24.40 12.37 11.13
N MET A 9 -24.23 12.28 9.81
CA MET A 9 -22.99 11.74 9.25
C MET A 9 -21.88 12.74 9.54
N VAL A 10 -21.21 12.56 10.67
CA VAL A 10 -19.97 13.28 10.97
C VAL A 10 -18.91 12.68 10.06
N SER A 11 -18.51 13.41 9.02
CA SER A 11 -17.29 13.14 8.27
C SER A 11 -16.11 13.16 9.23
N LEU A 12 -15.61 11.97 9.57
CA LEU A 12 -14.80 11.72 10.77
C LEU A 12 -13.28 11.90 10.55
N ILE A 13 -12.85 12.33 9.37
CA ILE A 13 -11.41 12.36 9.03
C ILE A 13 -10.99 13.79 8.75
N SER A 14 -10.97 14.56 9.83
CA SER A 14 -10.33 15.87 9.86
C SER A 14 -8.81 15.68 9.87
N SER A 15 -8.18 16.13 8.78
CA SER A 15 -6.77 16.57 8.71
C SER A 15 -5.69 15.50 8.95
N ALA A 16 -5.40 14.67 7.93
CA ALA A 16 -4.12 13.97 7.87
C ALA A 16 -3.00 14.99 7.58
N VAL A 17 -1.93 15.01 8.38
CA VAL A 17 -0.74 15.82 8.11
C VAL A 17 0.18 15.02 7.19
N MET A 18 0.53 15.61 6.04
CA MET A 18 1.54 15.05 5.14
C MET A 18 2.91 15.59 5.55
N THR A 19 3.86 14.70 5.85
CA THR A 19 5.27 15.08 5.97
C THR A 19 6.05 14.52 4.80
N PHE A 20 6.68 15.41 4.03
CA PHE A 20 7.70 15.05 3.07
C PHE A 20 9.03 14.92 3.84
N GLY A 21 9.33 13.76 4.43
CA GLY A 21 10.49 13.69 5.32
C GLY A 21 11.11 12.32 5.61
N ASP A 22 10.39 11.22 5.45
CA ASP A 22 10.80 9.98 6.13
C ASP A 22 11.70 9.06 5.31
N VAL A 23 12.21 9.52 4.15
CA VAL A 23 13.18 8.74 3.38
C VAL A 23 14.55 8.87 4.04
N PRO A 24 15.18 7.76 4.48
CA PRO A 24 16.52 7.77 5.05
C PRO A 24 17.55 8.51 4.19
N ALA A 25 18.41 9.32 4.83
CA ALA A 25 19.36 10.20 4.14
C ALA A 25 20.39 9.42 3.30
N ASP A 26 20.75 8.22 3.75
CA ASP A 26 21.62 7.28 3.04
C ASP A 26 21.04 6.83 1.69
N ILE A 27 19.72 6.69 1.58
CA ILE A 27 19.05 6.36 0.29
C ILE A 27 19.14 7.52 -0.70
N LEU A 28 19.19 8.75 -0.19
CA LEU A 28 19.27 9.96 -1.01
C LEU A 28 20.71 10.33 -1.38
N ALA A 29 21.69 9.95 -0.55
CA ALA A 29 23.09 10.35 -0.70
C ALA A 29 23.72 9.95 -2.05
N ASP A 30 23.26 8.83 -2.63
CA ASP A 30 23.80 8.29 -3.89
C ASP A 30 23.02 8.73 -5.15
N ILE A 31 22.10 9.70 -5.01
CA ILE A 31 21.29 10.26 -6.10
C ILE A 31 21.91 11.61 -6.52
N PRO A 32 22.37 11.75 -7.78
CA PRO A 32 22.82 13.04 -8.29
C PRO A 32 21.75 14.12 -8.18
N GLU A 33 22.14 15.35 -7.84
CA GLU A 33 21.20 16.48 -7.65
C GLU A 33 20.35 16.81 -8.88
N ASP A 34 20.85 16.49 -10.08
CA ASP A 34 20.19 16.73 -11.36
C ASP A 34 19.17 15.64 -11.74
N VAL A 35 19.04 14.57 -10.94
CA VAL A 35 18.13 13.46 -11.19
C VAL A 35 16.79 13.68 -10.48
N PRO A 36 15.65 13.78 -11.20
CA PRO A 36 14.35 13.89 -10.56
C PRO A 36 14.02 12.68 -9.69
N VAL A 37 13.60 12.95 -8.45
CA VAL A 37 13.18 11.93 -7.47
C VAL A 37 11.66 11.95 -7.34
N GLU A 38 11.03 10.83 -7.67
CA GLU A 38 9.61 10.58 -7.44
C GLU A 38 9.41 9.85 -6.10
N LYS A 39 8.61 10.44 -5.22
CA LYS A 39 8.15 9.85 -3.95
C LYS A 39 6.63 9.67 -4.00
N PRO A 40 6.12 8.61 -4.65
CA PRO A 40 4.69 8.46 -4.93
C PRO A 40 3.85 8.15 -3.67
N PHE A 41 4.48 7.84 -2.54
CA PHE A 41 3.82 7.53 -1.28
C PHE A 41 4.25 8.52 -0.21
N ASN A 42 3.30 9.28 0.32
CA ASN A 42 3.53 10.14 1.48
C ASN A 42 3.05 9.42 2.73
N ARG A 43 3.87 9.41 3.77
CA ARG A 43 3.41 8.92 5.08
C ARG A 43 2.31 9.85 5.59
N LEU A 44 1.28 9.26 6.17
CA LEU A 44 0.14 9.97 6.73
C LEU A 44 0.12 9.77 8.24
N TYR A 45 -0.18 10.85 8.95
CA TYR A 45 -0.41 10.85 10.38
C TYR A 45 -1.85 11.25 10.66
N PHE A 46 -2.52 10.51 11.52
CA PHE A 46 -3.89 10.76 11.95
C PHE A 46 -3.94 11.07 13.44
N SER A 47 -5.12 11.42 13.96
CA SER A 47 -5.32 11.39 15.41
C SER A 47 -5.07 9.98 15.94
N LYS A 48 -4.64 9.87 17.20
CA LYS A 48 -4.32 8.59 17.84
C LYS A 48 -5.47 7.57 17.71
N ASP A 49 -6.71 8.02 17.88
CA ASP A 49 -7.89 7.16 17.81
C ASP A 49 -8.16 6.67 16.38
N THR A 50 -8.03 7.55 15.39
CA THR A 50 -8.21 7.20 13.98
C THR A 50 -7.10 6.28 13.50
N GLU A 51 -5.85 6.56 13.88
CA GLU A 51 -4.71 5.71 13.57
C GLU A 51 -4.88 4.32 14.19
N ALA A 52 -5.24 4.23 15.48
CA ALA A 52 -5.49 2.95 16.13
C ALA A 52 -6.56 2.13 15.40
N LYS A 53 -7.66 2.76 14.98
CA LYS A 53 -8.73 2.11 14.21
C LYS A 53 -8.26 1.62 12.83
N ILE A 54 -7.50 2.44 12.10
CA ILE A 54 -6.92 2.04 10.80
C ILE A 54 -6.03 0.81 10.98
N LEU A 55 -5.16 0.83 11.98
CA LEU A 55 -4.21 -0.24 12.24
C LEU A 55 -4.89 -1.52 12.73
N GLU A 56 -5.93 -1.40 13.56
CA GLU A 56 -6.75 -2.54 14.00
C GLU A 56 -7.39 -3.26 12.82
N ILE A 57 -8.09 -2.52 11.94
CA ILE A 57 -8.74 -3.09 10.76
C ILE A 57 -7.71 -3.74 9.83
N ALA A 58 -6.59 -3.05 9.55
CA ALA A 58 -5.55 -3.60 8.68
C ALA A 58 -4.93 -4.88 9.25
N ARG A 59 -4.70 -4.94 10.57
CA ARG A 59 -4.21 -6.16 11.25
C ARG A 59 -5.22 -7.29 11.14
N GLN A 60 -6.50 -7.00 11.39
CA GLN A 60 -7.57 -7.99 11.25
C GLN A 60 -7.60 -8.58 9.83
N VAL A 61 -7.54 -7.74 8.80
CA VAL A 61 -7.47 -8.21 7.40
C VAL A 61 -6.24 -9.08 7.15
N CYS A 62 -5.07 -8.70 7.68
CA CYS A 62 -3.86 -9.51 7.58
C CYS A 62 -3.99 -10.86 8.29
N ASP A 63 -4.54 -10.89 9.51
CA ASP A 63 -4.68 -12.11 10.28
C ASP A 63 -5.72 -13.04 9.65
N ASP A 64 -6.79 -12.47 9.08
CA ASP A 64 -7.85 -13.21 8.43
C ASP A 64 -7.50 -13.67 7.00
N VAL A 65 -6.67 -12.98 6.21
CA VAL A 65 -6.32 -13.42 4.83
C VAL A 65 -4.93 -14.05 4.77
N ALA A 66 -4.01 -13.55 5.58
CA ALA A 66 -2.58 -13.77 5.42
C ALA A 66 -1.86 -14.05 6.76
N PRO A 67 -2.39 -14.93 7.63
CA PRO A 67 -1.88 -15.11 9.00
C PRO A 67 -0.39 -15.52 9.05
N LYS A 68 0.11 -16.16 7.99
CA LYS A 68 1.51 -16.57 7.85
C LYS A 68 2.50 -15.40 7.86
N TYR A 69 2.04 -14.20 7.49
CA TYR A 69 2.88 -12.99 7.45
C TYR A 69 3.09 -12.37 8.84
N ARG A 70 2.36 -12.82 9.88
CA ARG A 70 2.55 -12.40 11.28
C ARG A 70 2.63 -10.88 11.40
N SER A 71 1.53 -10.21 11.07
CA SER A 71 1.44 -8.75 11.05
C SER A 71 1.82 -8.13 12.41
N ASP A 72 1.62 -8.86 13.51
CA ASP A 72 2.02 -8.55 14.88
C ASP A 72 3.53 -8.32 15.06
N THR A 73 4.35 -8.95 14.22
CA THR A 73 5.82 -8.84 14.26
C THR A 73 6.39 -7.72 13.39
N LEU A 74 5.52 -6.99 12.69
CA LEU A 74 5.88 -5.97 11.71
C LEU A 74 5.49 -4.58 12.20
N VAL A 75 6.17 -3.57 11.66
CA VAL A 75 5.87 -2.16 11.92
C VAL A 75 4.84 -1.66 10.91
N PRO A 76 3.61 -1.33 11.33
CA PRO A 76 2.62 -0.78 10.42
C PRO A 76 2.87 0.72 10.19
N VAL A 77 2.81 1.14 8.93
CA VAL A 77 2.95 2.54 8.55
C VAL A 77 1.88 2.89 7.50
N ILE A 78 1.19 4.01 7.71
CA ILE A 78 0.10 4.45 6.84
C ILE A 78 0.65 5.41 5.78
N PHE A 79 0.34 5.14 4.53
CA PHE A 79 0.71 5.99 3.39
C PHE A 79 -0.50 6.40 2.56
N SER A 80 -0.40 7.54 1.89
CA SER A 80 -1.30 7.92 0.81
C SER A 80 -1.09 7.04 -0.40
N PHE A 81 -2.17 6.65 -1.07
CA PHE A 81 -2.09 6.09 -2.42
C PHE A 81 -2.44 7.16 -3.45
N PRO A 82 -1.65 7.32 -4.53
CA PRO A 82 -1.94 8.31 -5.56
C PRO A 82 -3.26 7.98 -6.26
N LYS A 83 -4.16 8.95 -6.30
CA LYS A 83 -5.43 8.87 -7.00
C LYS A 83 -5.20 8.67 -8.50
N GLN A 84 -5.98 7.79 -9.12
CA GLN A 84 -6.00 7.58 -10.56
C GLN A 84 -7.44 7.76 -11.03
N GLU A 85 -7.77 8.93 -11.56
CA GLU A 85 -9.15 9.33 -11.91
C GLU A 85 -9.84 8.33 -12.84
N GLU A 86 -9.08 7.69 -13.74
CA GLU A 86 -9.60 6.73 -14.72
C GLU A 86 -9.66 5.29 -14.18
N HIS A 87 -9.10 4.99 -13.00
CA HIS A 87 -9.03 3.63 -12.48
C HIS A 87 -10.28 3.29 -11.64
N PRO A 88 -10.97 2.16 -11.89
CA PRO A 88 -12.24 1.83 -11.23
C PRO A 88 -12.12 1.76 -9.71
N ILE A 89 -10.98 1.29 -9.22
CA ILE A 89 -10.66 1.16 -7.79
C ILE A 89 -9.98 2.42 -7.24
N PHE A 90 -9.08 3.05 -7.99
CA PHE A 90 -8.17 4.09 -7.47
C PHE A 90 -8.65 5.52 -7.74
N LYS A 91 -9.89 5.67 -8.23
CA LYS A 91 -10.56 6.97 -8.38
C LYS A 91 -10.99 7.60 -7.06
N ASN A 92 -10.97 6.87 -5.95
CA ASN A 92 -11.32 7.37 -4.63
C ASN A 92 -10.06 7.61 -3.80
N ASP A 93 -10.17 8.44 -2.76
CA ASP A 93 -9.10 8.62 -1.78
C ASP A 93 -8.83 7.29 -1.07
N ILE A 94 -7.60 6.80 -1.19
CA ILE A 94 -7.16 5.52 -0.65
C ILE A 94 -5.94 5.74 0.22
N ILE A 95 -5.94 5.03 1.34
CA ILE A 95 -4.76 4.84 2.16
C ILE A 95 -4.26 3.41 2.01
N THR A 96 -2.97 3.23 2.22
CA THR A 96 -2.36 1.91 2.33
C THR A 96 -1.65 1.77 3.65
N VAL A 97 -1.95 0.71 4.39
CA VAL A 97 -1.22 0.31 5.59
C VAL A 97 -0.17 -0.70 5.16
N LYS A 98 1.09 -0.31 5.22
CA LYS A 98 2.22 -1.18 4.91
C LYS A 98 2.78 -1.75 6.20
N PHE A 99 2.85 -3.07 6.29
CA PHE A 99 3.54 -3.77 7.37
C PHE A 99 4.99 -4.00 6.93
N MET A 100 5.88 -3.20 7.51
CA MET A 100 7.29 -3.11 7.15
C MET A 100 8.15 -3.84 8.19
N ARG A 101 9.37 -4.24 7.81
CA ARG A 101 10.34 -4.79 8.78
C ARG A 101 10.90 -3.70 9.69
N ASP A 102 11.09 -2.51 9.12
CA ASP A 102 11.56 -1.30 9.79
C ASP A 102 10.88 -0.10 9.13
N THR A 103 10.66 0.99 9.87
CA THR A 103 10.10 2.24 9.33
C THR A 103 10.98 2.89 8.25
N ALA A 104 12.28 2.57 8.22
CA ALA A 104 13.27 3.05 7.27
C ALA A 104 13.46 2.09 6.08
N ASP A 105 12.67 1.02 5.96
CA ASP A 105 12.81 0.04 4.88
C ASP A 105 12.24 0.58 3.55
N TYR A 106 13.09 1.24 2.76
CA TYR A 106 12.74 1.79 1.44
C TYR A 106 13.63 1.20 0.35
N ILE A 107 13.09 1.13 -0.87
CA ILE A 107 13.83 0.73 -2.06
C ILE A 107 13.90 1.89 -3.06
N CYS A 108 15.09 2.07 -3.61
CA CYS A 108 15.41 3.06 -4.64
C CYS A 108 15.41 2.37 -6.01
N HIS A 109 14.36 2.61 -6.79
CA HIS A 109 14.28 2.16 -8.18
C HIS A 109 14.91 3.21 -9.09
N ARG A 110 16.09 2.90 -9.63
CA ARG A 110 16.69 3.67 -10.71
C ARG A 110 15.98 3.30 -12.01
N MET A 111 15.10 4.18 -12.48
CA MET A 111 14.43 3.98 -13.76
C MET A 111 15.37 4.38 -14.89
N GLY A 112 15.81 3.38 -15.66
CA GLY A 112 16.75 3.53 -16.76
C GLY A 112 16.22 4.43 -17.88
N GLU A 113 17.16 5.02 -18.61
CA GLU A 113 16.98 5.87 -19.79
C GLU A 113 15.87 5.32 -20.71
N ILE A 114 14.72 5.98 -20.76
CA ILE A 114 13.81 5.79 -21.89
C ILE A 114 14.57 6.34 -23.09
N ARG A 115 15.16 5.47 -23.91
CA ARG A 115 15.63 5.85 -25.24
C ARG A 115 14.41 6.36 -26.00
N ARG A 116 14.22 7.69 -26.03
CA ARG A 116 13.27 8.28 -26.97
C ARG A 116 13.78 7.96 -28.37
N TYR A 117 12.90 7.52 -29.26
CA TYR A 117 13.16 7.45 -30.70
C TYR A 117 13.90 8.74 -31.12
N GLY A 118 15.13 8.62 -31.62
CA GLY A 118 15.97 9.78 -32.02
C GLY A 118 17.24 10.01 -31.20
N GLY A 119 17.69 9.09 -30.35
CA GLY A 119 19.08 9.08 -29.83
C GLY A 119 19.41 10.13 -28.77
N LYS A 120 18.43 10.84 -28.22
CA LYS A 120 18.64 11.73 -27.06
C LYS A 120 18.63 10.90 -25.77
N PRO A 121 19.57 11.12 -24.84
CA PRO A 121 19.53 10.48 -23.53
C PRO A 121 18.21 10.83 -22.84
N GLY A 122 17.46 9.80 -22.43
CA GLY A 122 16.24 9.97 -21.64
C GLY A 122 16.58 10.48 -20.24
N LEU A 123 15.68 11.23 -19.62
CA LEU A 123 15.81 11.60 -18.21
C LEU A 123 15.90 10.33 -17.36
N ARG A 124 17.02 10.16 -16.66
CA ARG A 124 17.11 9.22 -15.54
C ARG A 124 16.18 9.74 -14.46
N LYS A 125 15.31 8.88 -13.95
CA LYS A 125 14.46 9.20 -12.81
C LYS A 125 14.69 8.17 -11.73
N VAL A 126 14.64 8.60 -10.48
CA VAL A 126 14.66 7.70 -9.34
C VAL A 126 13.28 7.68 -8.71
N ARG A 127 12.77 6.49 -8.44
CA ARG A 127 11.54 6.31 -7.67
C ARG A 127 11.89 5.65 -6.35
N ILE A 128 11.50 6.29 -5.25
CA ILE A 128 11.71 5.75 -3.90
C ILE A 128 10.36 5.27 -3.39
N VAL A 129 10.28 3.99 -3.01
CA VAL A 129 9.05 3.40 -2.47
C VAL A 129 9.33 2.66 -1.17
N PRO A 130 8.43 2.73 -0.17
CA PRO A 130 8.56 1.92 1.04
C PRO A 130 8.41 0.44 0.69
N ARG A 131 9.35 -0.38 1.17
CA ARG A 131 9.22 -1.84 1.14
C ARG A 131 8.20 -2.26 2.17
N PHE A 132 7.49 -3.34 1.86
CA PHE A 132 6.50 -3.92 2.75
C PHE A 132 6.60 -5.42 2.62
N VAL A 133 6.28 -6.13 3.70
CA VAL A 133 6.13 -7.59 3.70
C VAL A 133 4.71 -7.94 3.29
N ILE A 134 3.75 -7.15 3.77
CA ILE A 134 2.35 -7.20 3.37
C ILE A 134 1.72 -5.81 3.51
N GLN A 135 0.71 -5.50 2.69
CA GLN A 135 0.01 -4.23 2.76
C GLN A 135 -1.49 -4.39 2.51
N VAL A 136 -2.27 -3.54 3.15
CA VAL A 136 -3.73 -3.47 3.02
C VAL A 136 -4.11 -2.12 2.43
N TYR A 137 -5.01 -2.13 1.44
CA TYR A 137 -5.55 -0.95 0.80
C TYR A 137 -6.95 -0.69 1.33
N MET A 138 -7.25 0.55 1.69
CA MET A 138 -8.51 0.92 2.31
C MET A 138 -9.03 2.25 1.76
N HIS A 139 -10.35 2.37 1.63
CA HIS A 139 -10.95 3.67 1.39
C HIS A 139 -10.67 4.59 2.57
N LYS A 140 -10.13 5.78 2.31
CA LYS A 140 -9.72 6.71 3.36
C LYS A 140 -10.90 7.07 4.26
N GLU A 141 -12.05 7.42 3.68
CA GLU A 141 -13.21 7.94 4.41
C GLU A 141 -13.95 6.88 5.25
N THR A 142 -14.15 5.69 4.68
CA THR A 142 -14.95 4.63 5.31
C THR A 142 -14.11 3.63 6.09
N LEU A 143 -12.80 3.60 5.83
CA LEU A 143 -11.89 2.54 6.27
C LEU A 143 -12.31 1.15 5.75
N GLU A 144 -13.07 1.09 4.67
CA GLU A 144 -13.45 -0.17 4.03
C GLU A 144 -12.23 -0.80 3.34
N PRO A 145 -11.84 -2.04 3.68
CA PRO A 145 -10.77 -2.75 2.99
C PRO A 145 -11.12 -3.03 1.53
N ILE A 146 -10.16 -2.81 0.63
CA ILE A 146 -10.32 -2.98 -0.82
C ILE A 146 -9.62 -4.25 -1.30
N PHE A 147 -8.34 -4.39 -0.94
CA PHE A 147 -7.56 -5.60 -1.19
C PHE A 147 -6.34 -5.66 -0.27
N ILE A 148 -5.78 -6.84 -0.15
CA ILE A 148 -4.49 -7.11 0.50
C ILE A 148 -3.48 -7.57 -0.54
N GLN A 149 -2.22 -7.17 -0.39
CA GLN A 149 -1.13 -7.53 -1.30
C GLN A 149 0.15 -7.88 -0.54
N ASP A 150 0.85 -8.93 -0.97
CA ASP A 150 2.16 -9.33 -0.40
C ASP A 150 3.37 -8.74 -1.16
N ASP A 151 4.56 -8.99 -0.63
CA ASP A 151 5.85 -8.50 -1.15
C ASP A 151 6.27 -9.06 -2.52
N ILE A 152 5.58 -10.09 -3.02
CA ILE A 152 5.70 -10.61 -4.39
C ILE A 152 4.50 -10.22 -5.28
N TYR A 153 3.76 -9.19 -4.86
CA TYR A 153 2.66 -8.55 -5.58
C TYR A 153 1.41 -9.41 -5.83
N ARG A 154 1.24 -10.54 -5.14
CA ARG A 154 -0.03 -11.29 -5.17
C ARG A 154 -1.09 -10.51 -4.42
N SER A 155 -2.28 -10.36 -4.99
CA SER A 155 -3.40 -9.64 -4.38
C SER A 155 -4.63 -10.52 -4.18
N VAL A 156 -5.41 -10.21 -3.14
CA VAL A 156 -6.77 -10.71 -2.95
C VAL A 156 -7.70 -9.50 -2.85
N HIS A 157 -8.61 -9.40 -3.81
CA HIS A 157 -9.58 -8.31 -3.91
C HIS A 157 -10.86 -8.67 -3.15
N PHE A 158 -11.43 -7.68 -2.47
CA PHE A 158 -12.61 -7.85 -1.62
C PHE A 158 -13.89 -7.33 -2.27
N ASP A 159 -13.96 -7.26 -3.61
CA ASP A 159 -15.14 -6.76 -4.30
C ASP A 159 -16.37 -7.65 -4.02
N PRO A 160 -17.55 -7.07 -3.68
CA PRO A 160 -17.85 -5.64 -3.58
C PRO A 160 -17.54 -4.99 -2.21
N SER A 161 -17.36 -5.77 -1.15
CA SER A 161 -16.95 -5.33 0.19
C SER A 161 -16.26 -6.46 0.96
N TYR A 162 -15.47 -6.12 1.99
CA TYR A 162 -14.80 -7.09 2.83
C TYR A 162 -15.77 -8.04 3.53
N ASP A 163 -16.90 -7.52 4.00
CA ASP A 163 -17.95 -8.32 4.64
C ASP A 163 -18.55 -9.33 3.67
N GLU A 164 -18.85 -8.92 2.43
CA GLU A 164 -19.39 -9.82 1.41
C GLU A 164 -18.36 -10.87 0.99
N PHE A 165 -17.09 -10.47 0.85
CA PHE A 165 -15.98 -11.38 0.63
C PHE A 165 -15.89 -12.45 1.73
N ARG A 166 -16.00 -12.05 3.01
CA ARG A 166 -15.95 -12.99 4.14
C ARG A 166 -17.18 -13.88 4.22
N ARG A 167 -18.35 -13.38 3.86
CA ARG A 167 -19.57 -14.16 3.79
C ARG A 167 -19.50 -15.24 2.72
N LEU A 168 -18.96 -14.91 1.55
CA LEU A 168 -18.87 -15.83 0.41
C LEU A 168 -17.69 -16.79 0.51
N LEU A 169 -16.56 -16.33 1.05
CA LEU A 169 -15.28 -17.04 1.08
C LEU A 169 -14.63 -16.98 2.48
N PRO A 170 -15.26 -17.54 3.53
CA PRO A 170 -14.80 -17.39 4.92
C PRO A 170 -13.36 -17.89 5.13
N ASP A 171 -12.98 -18.94 4.43
CA ASP A 171 -11.68 -19.61 4.56
C ASP A 171 -10.65 -19.20 3.49
N LYS A 172 -10.96 -18.25 2.60
CA LYS A 172 -9.98 -17.81 1.60
C LYS A 172 -8.79 -17.14 2.30
N ARG A 173 -7.60 -17.60 1.96
CA ARG A 173 -6.31 -17.10 2.45
C ARG A 173 -5.34 -16.93 1.28
N PHE A 174 -4.23 -16.24 1.49
CA PHE A 174 -3.10 -16.33 0.56
C PHE A 174 -2.64 -17.78 0.45
N GLU A 175 -2.65 -18.28 -0.77
CA GLU A 175 -2.09 -19.59 -1.06
C GLU A 175 -0.57 -19.53 -0.85
N PRO A 176 0.09 -20.64 -0.44
CA PRO A 176 1.54 -20.70 -0.44
C PRO A 176 2.08 -20.33 -1.82
N PHE A 177 3.18 -19.57 -1.87
CA PHE A 177 3.86 -19.40 -3.15
C PHE A 177 4.44 -20.75 -3.56
N ILE A 178 4.00 -21.26 -4.70
CA ILE A 178 4.56 -22.46 -5.32
C ILE A 178 5.41 -21.94 -6.48
N PRO A 179 6.75 -21.97 -6.37
CA PRO A 179 7.59 -21.63 -7.51
C PRO A 179 7.24 -22.54 -8.69
N PRO A 180 7.26 -22.04 -9.94
CA PRO A 180 7.00 -22.88 -11.10
C PRO A 180 7.95 -24.08 -11.08
N ALA A 181 7.44 -25.26 -11.42
CA ALA A 181 8.29 -26.44 -11.55
C ALA A 181 9.31 -26.18 -12.67
N THR A 182 10.60 -26.15 -12.31
CA THR A 182 11.69 -26.09 -13.28
C THR A 182 11.80 -27.43 -14.01
N LYS A 183 11.74 -27.42 -15.34
CA LYS A 183 12.18 -28.59 -16.11
C LYS A 183 13.71 -28.67 -16.08
N PRO A 184 14.30 -29.88 -16.22
CA PRO A 184 15.74 -30.01 -16.38
C PRO A 184 16.25 -29.11 -17.52
N GLY A 185 17.15 -28.17 -17.19
CA GLY A 185 17.71 -27.21 -18.14
C GLY A 185 17.07 -25.82 -18.16
N GLU A 186 15.96 -25.60 -17.44
CA GLU A 186 15.37 -24.27 -17.29
C GLU A 186 15.95 -23.53 -16.07
N ILE A 187 16.29 -22.25 -16.27
CA ILE A 187 16.68 -21.33 -15.20
C ILE A 187 15.51 -20.38 -14.97
N ILE A 188 14.93 -20.39 -13.76
CA ILE A 188 13.99 -19.34 -13.36
C ILE A 188 14.82 -18.15 -12.90
N VAL A 189 14.64 -17.01 -13.57
CA VAL A 189 15.19 -15.72 -13.15
C VAL A 189 14.12 -15.04 -12.30
N TYR A 190 14.44 -14.76 -11.03
CA TYR A 190 13.61 -13.99 -10.11
C TYR A 190 14.05 -12.53 -10.08
#